data_AF-A0A931LHI9-F1
#
_entry.id   AF-A0A931LHI9-F1
#
_cell.length_a   1.000
_cell.length_b   1.000
_cell.length_c   1.000
_cell.angle_alpha   90.00
_cell.angle_beta   90.00
_cell.angle_gamma   90.00
#
_symmetry.space_group_name_H-M   'P 1'
#
loop_
_entity.id
_entity.type
_entity.pdbx_description
1 polymer ?
#
loop_
_entity_poly.entity_id
_entity_poly.type
_entity_poly.pdbx_seq_one_letter_code
_entity_poly.pdbx_strand_id
1 'polypeptide(L)'
;MLGIATALLAVGIAIVLARNVRAAIRERRLLRSVLRDLGARPRIERREDLVSVKNFLNRRIFAHPALKDAPRPLLRASATETLATGRGYCGENARVAILLLQAGGVRAHRLYLRGPRWGHVIVEHEWQGGWRLFDGHAEPATRFADEDVARIVPEAIGDLPCA
;
A
#
# COMPACT_ATOMS: atom_id res chain seq x y z
N MET A 1 -34.79 -14.70 28.94
CA MET A 1 -33.53 -15.20 28.34
C MET A 1 -33.11 -14.46 27.05
N LEU A 2 -34.04 -13.94 26.23
CA LEU A 2 -33.73 -13.22 24.98
C LEU A 2 -32.91 -11.91 25.17
N GLY A 3 -33.07 -11.23 26.32
CA GLY A 3 -32.37 -9.97 26.62
C GLY A 3 -30.87 -10.12 26.94
N ILE A 4 -30.44 -11.27 27.48
CA ILE A 4 -29.04 -11.51 27.84
C ILE A 4 -28.21 -11.82 26.58
N ALA A 5 -28.76 -12.64 25.67
CA ALA A 5 -28.08 -13.00 24.42
C ALA A 5 -27.87 -11.79 23.50
N THR A 6 -28.86 -10.88 23.42
CA THR A 6 -28.77 -9.64 22.65
C THR A 6 -27.75 -8.67 23.24
N ALA A 7 -27.70 -8.53 24.57
CA ALA A 7 -26.68 -7.71 25.25
C ALA A 7 -25.26 -8.25 25.00
N LEU A 8 -25.06 -9.57 25.08
CA LEU A 8 -23.75 -10.19 24.82
C LEU A 8 -23.29 -10.00 23.37
N LEU A 9 -24.21 -10.14 22.40
CA LEU A 9 -23.91 -9.88 20.99
C LEU A 9 -23.50 -8.42 20.76
N ALA A 10 -24.25 -7.47 21.33
CA ALA A 10 -23.95 -6.05 21.22
C ALA A 10 -22.58 -5.68 21.81
N VAL A 11 -22.25 -6.23 22.98
CA VAL A 11 -20.92 -6.06 23.61
C VAL A 11 -19.82 -6.64 22.71
N GLY A 12 -20.04 -7.84 22.16
CA GLY A 12 -19.11 -8.47 21.21
C GLY A 12 -18.83 -7.58 19.99
N ILE A 13 -19.87 -7.05 19.36
CA ILE A 13 -19.76 -6.13 18.21
C ILE A 13 -19.00 -4.86 18.62
N ALA A 14 -19.35 -4.25 19.77
CA ALA A 14 -18.69 -3.04 20.25
C ALA A 14 -17.19 -3.26 20.48
N ILE A 15 -16.78 -4.40 21.04
CA ILE A 15 -15.37 -4.76 21.24
C ILE A 15 -14.64 -4.89 19.89
N VAL A 16 -15.24 -5.58 18.91
CA VAL A 16 -14.64 -5.74 17.58
C VAL A 16 -14.47 -4.39 16.89
N LEU A 17 -15.50 -3.52 16.93
CA LEU A 17 -15.44 -2.17 16.37
C LEU A 17 -14.34 -1.34 17.04
N ALA A 18 -14.29 -1.31 18.37
CA ALA A 18 -13.27 -0.56 19.11
C ALA A 18 -11.84 -1.05 18.78
N ARG A 19 -11.64 -2.37 18.64
CA ARG A 19 -10.34 -2.93 18.23
C ARG A 19 -9.95 -2.51 16.81
N ASN A 20 -10.89 -2.54 15.86
CA ASN A 20 -10.65 -2.12 14.48
C ASN A 20 -10.36 -0.62 14.38
N VAL A 21 -11.11 0.22 15.10
CA VAL A 21 -10.87 1.68 15.16
C VAL A 21 -9.48 1.94 15.75
N ARG A 22 -9.12 1.29 16.86
CA ARG A 22 -7.80 1.45 17.47
C ARG A 22 -6.67 0.97 16.56
N ALA A 23 -6.89 -0.10 15.79
CA ALA A 23 -5.93 -0.55 14.78
C ALA A 23 -5.76 0.48 13.66
N ALA A 24 -6.85 1.02 13.13
CA ALA A 24 -6.81 2.06 12.09
C ALA A 24 -6.13 3.36 12.56
N ILE A 25 -6.36 3.79 13.80
CA ILE A 25 -5.69 4.96 14.39
C ILE A 25 -4.18 4.71 14.50
N ARG A 26 -3.77 3.52 14.98
CA ARG A 26 -2.35 3.15 15.08
C ARG A 26 -1.68 3.12 13.72
N GLU A 27 -2.33 2.52 12.72
CA GLU A 27 -1.83 2.47 11.34
C GLU A 27 -1.64 3.88 10.77
N ARG A 28 -2.63 4.78 10.92
CA ARG A 28 -2.49 6.18 10.49
C ARG A 28 -1.35 6.92 11.19
N ARG A 29 -1.15 6.69 12.49
CA ARG A 29 -0.03 7.30 13.24
C ARG A 29 1.32 6.79 12.76
N LEU A 30 1.45 5.49 12.51
CA LEU A 30 2.65 4.88 11.96
C LEU A 30 2.97 5.48 10.58
N LEU A 31 2.01 5.49 9.67
CA LEU A 31 2.20 6.01 8.31
C LEU A 31 2.63 7.48 8.29
N ARG A 32 2.03 8.30 9.16
CA ARG A 32 2.47 9.70 9.34
C ARG A 32 3.87 9.81 9.91
N SER A 33 4.28 8.90 10.79
CA SER A 33 5.66 8.86 11.28
C SER A 33 6.62 8.53 10.17
N VAL A 34 6.33 7.49 9.38
CA VAL A 34 7.14 7.11 8.21
C VAL A 34 7.29 8.30 7.26
N LEU A 35 6.21 9.00 6.91
CA LEU A 35 6.30 10.17 6.03
C LEU A 35 7.22 11.27 6.60
N ARG A 36 7.13 11.56 7.91
CA ARG A 36 8.04 12.53 8.55
C ARG A 36 9.50 12.08 8.49
N ASP A 37 9.75 10.79 8.74
CA ASP A 37 11.09 10.22 8.72
C ASP A 37 11.71 10.26 7.31
N LEU A 38 10.87 10.22 6.27
CA LEU A 38 11.28 10.42 4.87
C LEU A 38 11.52 11.89 4.48
N GLY A 39 11.37 12.82 5.42
CA GLY A 39 11.49 14.25 5.15
C GLY A 39 10.32 14.81 4.34
N ALA A 40 9.25 14.03 4.14
CA ALA A 40 8.02 14.58 3.63
C ALA A 40 7.48 15.53 4.71
N ARG A 41 7.25 16.78 4.31
CA ARG A 41 6.43 17.76 5.05
C ARG A 41 5.05 17.11 5.31
N PRO A 42 4.12 17.68 6.09
CA PRO A 42 2.83 17.00 6.37
C PRO A 42 2.02 16.59 5.12
N ARG A 43 2.45 16.99 3.92
CA ARG A 43 1.93 16.61 2.63
C ARG A 43 3.06 16.23 1.65
N ILE A 44 2.72 15.38 0.68
CA ILE A 44 3.53 15.08 -0.49
C ILE A 44 3.22 16.16 -1.53
N GLU A 45 4.20 17.01 -1.83
CA GLU A 45 4.01 18.16 -2.72
C GLU A 45 4.99 18.15 -3.89
N ARG A 46 6.12 17.45 -3.74
CA ARG A 46 7.17 17.37 -4.74
C ARG A 46 7.32 15.94 -5.24
N ARG A 47 7.80 15.80 -6.47
CA ARG A 47 8.06 14.48 -7.07
C ARG A 47 9.10 13.72 -6.25
N GLU A 48 10.04 14.42 -5.65
CA GLU A 48 11.09 13.87 -4.78
C GLU A 48 10.50 13.22 -3.53
N ASP A 49 9.35 13.70 -3.03
CA ASP A 49 8.65 13.08 -1.91
C ASP A 49 8.07 11.71 -2.34
N LEU A 50 7.51 11.62 -3.57
CA LEU A 50 7.04 10.36 -4.14
C LEU A 50 8.19 9.37 -4.36
N VAL A 51 9.32 9.85 -4.89
CA VAL A 51 10.54 9.04 -5.07
C VAL A 51 11.05 8.52 -3.73
N SER A 52 11.05 9.35 -2.68
CA SER A 52 11.42 8.93 -1.32
C SER A 52 10.50 7.83 -0.78
N VAL A 53 9.19 7.94 -1.00
CA VAL A 53 8.23 6.89 -0.64
C VAL A 53 8.51 5.61 -1.43
N LYS A 54 8.72 5.69 -2.75
CA LYS A 54 9.06 4.54 -3.60
C LYS A 54 10.29 3.82 -3.08
N ASN A 55 11.37 4.58 -2.87
CA ASN A 55 12.65 4.03 -2.47
C ASN A 55 12.62 3.48 -1.03
N PHE A 56 11.80 4.05 -0.15
CA PHE A 56 11.52 3.46 1.15
C PHE A 56 10.85 2.10 1.03
N LEU A 57 9.79 1.98 0.23
CA LEU A 57 9.08 0.71 0.04
C LEU A 57 9.98 -0.36 -0.57
N ASN A 58 10.76 0.01 -1.59
CA ASN A 58 11.72 -0.87 -2.24
C ASN A 58 12.75 -1.46 -1.27
N ARG A 59 13.18 -0.67 -0.27
CA ARG A 59 14.17 -1.11 0.73
C ARG A 59 13.54 -1.80 1.95
N ARG A 60 12.23 -1.67 2.16
CA ARG A 60 11.58 -2.11 3.39
C ARG A 60 10.76 -3.38 3.21
N ILE A 61 10.20 -3.59 2.02
CA ILE A 61 9.24 -4.66 1.75
C ILE A 61 9.79 -5.57 0.65
N PHE A 62 10.02 -6.83 0.99
CA PHE A 62 10.57 -7.82 0.08
C PHE A 62 9.65 -9.04 -0.01
N ALA A 63 9.58 -9.61 -1.21
CA ALA A 63 8.96 -10.91 -1.42
C ALA A 63 9.82 -11.99 -0.76
N HIS A 64 9.19 -12.92 -0.05
CA HIS A 64 9.89 -14.04 0.56
C HIS A 64 9.60 -15.31 -0.25
N PRO A 65 10.56 -15.87 -1.00
CA PRO A 65 10.29 -16.98 -1.94
C PRO A 65 9.56 -18.17 -1.30
N ALA A 66 9.95 -18.53 -0.06
CA ALA A 66 9.33 -19.60 0.72
C ALA A 66 7.83 -19.41 1.05
N LEU A 67 7.29 -18.19 0.88
CA LEU A 67 5.90 -17.86 1.17
C LEU A 67 5.06 -17.63 -0.09
N LYS A 68 5.58 -17.97 -1.28
CA LYS A 68 4.91 -17.71 -2.57
C LYS A 68 3.59 -18.46 -2.66
N ASP A 69 3.64 -19.74 -2.27
CA ASP A 69 2.51 -20.67 -2.32
C ASP A 69 1.83 -20.84 -0.95
N ALA A 70 2.25 -20.05 0.05
CA ALA A 70 1.63 -20.09 1.36
C ALA A 70 0.17 -19.61 1.27
N PRO A 71 -0.77 -20.28 1.97
CA PRO A 71 -2.17 -19.85 2.01
C PRO A 71 -2.25 -18.40 2.48
N ARG A 72 -2.92 -17.55 1.68
CA ARG A 72 -3.13 -16.16 2.06
C ARG A 72 -4.18 -16.11 3.18
N PRO A 73 -3.93 -15.38 4.28
CA PRO A 73 -4.94 -15.21 5.32
C PRO A 73 -6.19 -14.56 4.74
N LEU A 74 -7.37 -14.98 5.21
CA LEU A 74 -8.67 -14.43 4.80
C LEU A 74 -8.70 -12.90 4.94
N LEU A 75 -8.13 -12.41 6.03
CA LEU A 75 -7.86 -10.99 6.24
C LEU A 75 -6.44 -10.71 5.75
N ARG A 76 -6.35 -9.91 4.67
CA ARG A 76 -5.07 -9.46 4.11
C ARG A 76 -4.21 -8.78 5.18
N ALA A 77 -2.89 -8.93 5.09
CA ALA A 77 -1.95 -8.26 5.99
C ALA A 77 -2.22 -6.75 6.06
N SER A 78 -2.20 -6.20 7.27
CA SER A 78 -2.30 -4.75 7.47
C SER A 78 -1.03 -4.06 6.99
N ALA A 79 -1.09 -2.75 6.67
CA ALA A 79 0.14 -2.04 6.30
C ALA A 79 1.11 -1.96 7.49
N THR A 80 0.57 -1.89 8.70
CA THR A 80 1.34 -2.00 9.95
C THR A 80 2.13 -3.30 10.01
N GLU A 81 1.48 -4.44 9.73
CA GLU A 81 2.10 -5.77 9.75
C GLU A 81 3.14 -5.93 8.62
N THR A 82 2.82 -5.48 7.40
CA THR A 82 3.76 -5.48 6.28
C THR A 82 5.00 -4.64 6.59
N LEU A 83 4.83 -3.44 7.15
CA LEU A 83 5.93 -2.57 7.55
C LEU A 83 6.74 -3.11 8.73
N ALA A 84 6.12 -3.84 9.65
CA ALA A 84 6.82 -4.43 10.80
C ALA A 84 7.68 -5.61 10.35
N THR A 85 7.10 -6.54 9.59
CA THR A 85 7.76 -7.77 9.13
C THR A 85 8.71 -7.54 7.96
N GLY A 86 8.48 -6.49 7.16
CA GLY A 86 9.16 -6.27 5.89
C GLY A 86 8.81 -7.30 4.82
N ARG A 87 7.78 -8.13 5.04
CA ARG A 87 7.37 -9.21 4.14
C ARG A 87 6.13 -8.79 3.37
N GLY A 88 6.17 -8.88 2.04
CA GLY A 88 5.02 -8.59 1.20
C GLY A 88 5.31 -8.76 -0.29
N TYR A 89 4.27 -9.12 -1.04
CA TYR A 89 4.29 -9.14 -2.50
C TYR A 89 3.76 -7.82 -3.04
N CYS A 90 3.63 -7.72 -4.36
CA CYS A 90 3.05 -6.56 -5.05
C CYS A 90 1.73 -6.06 -4.42
N GLY A 91 0.84 -6.98 -4.02
CA GLY A 91 -0.44 -6.62 -3.39
C GLY A 91 -0.29 -5.96 -2.00
N GLU A 92 0.57 -6.50 -1.13
CA GLU A 92 0.85 -5.93 0.18
C GLU A 92 1.62 -4.60 0.05
N ASN A 93 2.62 -4.56 -0.83
CA ASN A 93 3.39 -3.35 -1.10
C ASN A 93 2.50 -2.21 -1.63
N ALA A 94 1.66 -2.49 -2.63
CA ALA A 94 0.70 -1.53 -3.17
C ALA A 94 -0.28 -1.02 -2.10
N ARG A 95 -0.68 -1.87 -1.13
CA ARG A 95 -1.51 -1.42 0.00
C ARG A 95 -0.77 -0.40 0.87
N VAL A 96 0.49 -0.66 1.22
CA VAL A 96 1.30 0.27 2.02
C VAL A 96 1.51 1.58 1.25
N ALA A 97 1.82 1.50 -0.05
CA ALA A 97 1.98 2.65 -0.92
C ALA A 97 0.73 3.55 -0.94
N ILE A 98 -0.45 2.98 -1.22
CA ILE A 98 -1.72 3.73 -1.23
C ILE A 98 -1.94 4.45 0.11
N LEU A 99 -1.72 3.76 1.23
CA LEU A 99 -1.96 4.34 2.54
C LEU A 99 -0.95 5.43 2.91
N LEU A 100 0.31 5.31 2.49
CA LEU A 100 1.30 6.39 2.62
C LEU A 100 0.94 7.60 1.75
N LEU A 101 0.59 7.40 0.48
CA LEU A 101 0.18 8.46 -0.42
C LEU A 101 -1.05 9.21 0.12
N GLN A 102 -2.08 8.47 0.55
CA GLN A 102 -3.28 9.05 1.16
C GLN A 102 -2.97 9.79 2.47
N ALA A 103 -2.06 9.27 3.30
CA ALA A 103 -1.62 9.96 4.50
C ALA A 103 -0.87 11.27 4.18
N GLY A 104 -0.20 11.33 3.03
CA GLY A 104 0.45 12.52 2.46
C GLY A 104 -0.48 13.43 1.65
N GLY A 105 -1.78 13.14 1.59
CA GLY A 105 -2.78 13.96 0.88
C GLY A 105 -2.92 13.67 -0.61
N VAL A 106 -2.31 12.60 -1.12
CA VAL A 106 -2.39 12.18 -2.52
C VAL A 106 -3.47 11.09 -2.67
N ARG A 107 -4.42 11.30 -3.58
CA ARG A 107 -5.40 10.26 -3.93
C ARG A 107 -4.69 9.11 -4.63
N ALA A 108 -4.96 7.89 -4.20
CA ALA A 108 -4.32 6.70 -4.75
C ALA A 108 -5.25 5.48 -4.69
N HIS A 109 -5.15 4.64 -5.72
CA HIS A 109 -5.94 3.42 -5.89
C HIS A 109 -5.08 2.28 -6.40
N ARG A 110 -5.60 1.07 -6.27
CA ARG A 110 -4.92 -0.14 -6.72
C ARG A 110 -5.31 -0.44 -8.16
N LEU A 111 -4.32 -0.73 -9.00
CA LEU A 111 -4.51 -1.22 -10.36
C LEU A 111 -4.03 -2.67 -10.45
N TYR A 112 -4.89 -3.56 -10.95
CA TYR A 112 -4.55 -4.97 -11.17
C TYR A 112 -4.16 -5.18 -12.62
N LEU A 113 -2.92 -5.60 -12.85
CA LEU A 113 -2.42 -5.91 -14.19
C LEU A 113 -2.55 -7.42 -14.40
N ARG A 114 -3.53 -7.80 -15.23
CA ARG A 114 -3.83 -9.19 -15.55
C ARG A 114 -3.68 -9.42 -17.04
N GLY A 115 -2.93 -10.45 -17.40
CA GLY A 115 -2.80 -10.92 -18.78
C GLY A 115 -1.60 -11.85 -18.94
N PRO A 116 -1.35 -12.36 -20.16
CA PRO A 116 -0.20 -13.23 -20.44
C PRO A 116 1.16 -12.58 -20.10
N ARG A 117 1.22 -11.24 -20.18
CA ARG A 117 2.39 -10.42 -19.83
C ARG A 117 2.38 -9.94 -18.37
N TRP A 118 1.27 -10.12 -17.64
CA TRP A 118 1.03 -9.38 -16.41
C TRP A 118 0.35 -10.23 -15.33
N GLY A 119 1.04 -10.36 -14.19
CA GLY A 119 0.52 -10.91 -12.94
C GLY A 119 0.88 -10.00 -11.76
N HIS A 120 0.65 -8.69 -11.91
CA HIS A 120 1.22 -7.67 -11.02
C HIS A 120 0.15 -6.72 -10.47
N VAL A 121 0.46 -6.10 -9.33
CA VAL A 121 -0.39 -5.09 -8.70
C VAL A 121 0.42 -3.84 -8.52
N ILE A 122 -0.02 -2.75 -9.15
CA ILE A 122 0.59 -1.43 -9.03
C ILE A 122 -0.40 -0.43 -8.42
N VAL A 123 0.07 0.79 -8.24
CA VAL A 123 -0.73 1.91 -7.73
C VAL A 123 -0.90 2.94 -8.82
N GLU A 124 -2.10 3.50 -8.92
CA GLU A 124 -2.32 4.77 -9.61
C GLU A 124 -2.53 5.87 -8.57
N HIS A 125 -2.04 7.07 -8.84
CA HIS A 125 -2.17 8.21 -7.94
C HIS A 125 -2.42 9.50 -8.71
N GLU A 126 -3.10 10.44 -8.07
CA GLU A 126 -3.38 11.76 -8.63
C GLU A 126 -2.15 12.66 -8.47
N TRP A 127 -1.64 13.18 -9.58
CA TRP A 127 -0.50 14.08 -9.62
C TRP A 127 -0.70 15.14 -10.69
N GLN A 128 -0.56 16.42 -10.31
CA GLN A 128 -0.66 17.57 -11.22
C GLN A 128 -1.91 17.53 -12.13
N GLY A 129 -3.07 17.14 -11.57
CA GLY A 129 -4.34 17.11 -12.27
C GLY A 129 -4.59 15.88 -13.15
N GLY A 130 -3.73 14.85 -13.08
CA GLY A 130 -3.95 13.59 -13.80
C GLY A 130 -3.54 12.36 -13.01
N TRP A 131 -4.01 11.20 -13.45
CA TRP A 131 -3.61 9.91 -12.87
C TRP A 131 -2.25 9.49 -13.41
N ARG A 132 -1.39 8.99 -12.53
CA ARG A 132 -0.05 8.51 -12.84
C ARG A 132 0.20 7.17 -12.15
N LEU A 133 0.96 6.31 -12.81
CA LEU A 133 1.36 5.04 -12.24
C LEU A 133 2.48 5.22 -11.20
N PHE A 134 2.46 4.36 -10.20
CA PHE A 134 3.42 4.29 -9.11
C PHE A 134 3.64 2.82 -8.77
N ASP A 135 4.90 2.41 -8.71
CA ASP A 135 5.28 1.10 -8.22
C ASP A 135 6.44 1.20 -7.23
N GLY A 136 6.18 0.80 -5.98
CA GLY A 136 7.15 0.73 -4.89
C GLY A 136 7.60 -0.70 -4.60
N HIS A 137 7.26 -1.66 -5.47
CA HIS A 137 7.69 -3.04 -5.33
C HIS A 137 9.08 -3.24 -5.96
N ALA A 138 10.01 -3.79 -5.18
CA ALA A 138 11.38 -4.06 -5.61
C ALA A 138 11.49 -5.40 -6.36
N GLU A 139 10.71 -5.58 -7.42
CA GLU A 139 10.86 -6.72 -8.33
C GLU A 139 11.76 -6.30 -9.50
N PRO A 140 12.95 -6.91 -9.70
CA PRO A 140 13.90 -6.45 -10.72
C PRO A 140 13.31 -6.38 -12.13
N ALA A 141 12.37 -7.27 -12.47
CA ALA A 141 11.76 -7.35 -13.80
C ALA A 141 10.76 -6.22 -14.09
N THR A 142 10.15 -5.59 -13.06
CA THR A 142 9.07 -4.61 -13.23
C THR A 142 9.32 -3.29 -12.51
N ARG A 143 10.49 -3.13 -11.87
CA ARG A 143 10.82 -1.95 -11.08
C ARG A 143 10.86 -0.69 -11.94
N PHE A 144 10.06 0.30 -11.54
CA PHE A 144 10.10 1.63 -12.17
C PHE A 144 11.37 2.38 -11.79
N ALA A 145 11.92 3.14 -12.74
CA ALA A 145 13.04 4.03 -12.48
C ALA A 145 12.60 5.24 -11.65
N ASP A 146 13.53 6.00 -11.06
CA ASP A 146 13.19 7.15 -10.21
C ASP A 146 12.62 8.30 -11.06
N GLU A 147 13.13 8.43 -12.28
CA GLU A 147 12.68 9.35 -13.32
C GLU A 147 11.24 9.10 -13.77
N ASP A 148 10.74 7.86 -13.70
CA ASP A 148 9.40 7.49 -14.15
C ASP A 148 8.29 7.84 -13.15
N VAL A 149 8.66 8.06 -11.89
CA VAL A 149 7.72 8.38 -10.82
C VAL A 149 6.96 9.66 -11.17
N ALA A 150 5.63 9.56 -11.15
CA ALA A 150 4.68 10.62 -11.50
C ALA A 150 4.64 11.04 -12.99
N ARG A 151 5.27 10.27 -13.89
CA ARG A 151 5.26 10.53 -15.34
C ARG A 151 4.38 9.58 -16.13
N ILE A 152 4.44 8.29 -15.81
CA ILE A 152 3.74 7.27 -16.60
C ILE A 152 2.24 7.43 -16.42
N VAL A 153 1.52 7.58 -17.53
CA VAL A 153 0.05 7.59 -17.55
C VAL A 153 -0.48 6.15 -17.66
N PRO A 154 -1.66 5.83 -17.09
CA PRO A 154 -2.22 4.48 -17.15
C PRO A 154 -2.35 3.91 -18.57
N GLU A 155 -2.59 4.76 -19.56
CA GLU A 155 -2.73 4.37 -20.97
C GLU A 155 -1.41 3.86 -21.58
N ALA A 156 -0.26 4.29 -21.05
CA ALA A 156 1.07 3.90 -21.52
C ALA A 156 1.56 2.55 -20.92
N ILE A 157 0.67 1.81 -20.25
CA ILE A 157 1.05 0.59 -19.53
C ILE A 157 1.57 -0.54 -20.41
N GLY A 158 1.17 -0.56 -21.69
CA GLY A 158 1.62 -1.56 -22.66
C GLY A 158 3.13 -1.52 -22.92
N ASP A 159 3.75 -0.36 -22.67
CA ASP A 159 5.16 -0.07 -22.93
C ASP A 159 6.06 -0.35 -21.72
N LEU A 160 5.47 -0.73 -20.58
CA LEU A 160 6.21 -0.98 -19.35
C LEU A 160 6.87 -2.37 -19.32
N PRO A 161 7.99 -2.52 -18.59
CA PRO A 161 8.66 -3.80 -18.41
C PRO A 161 7.76 -4.79 -17.67
N CYS A 162 7.73 -6.04 -18.14
CA CYS A 162 6.85 -7.10 -17.65
C CYS A 162 7.62 -8.20 -16.89
N ALA A 163 6.96 -8.77 -15.87
CA ALA A 163 7.44 -9.91 -15.07
C ALA A 163 7.16 -11.26 -15.73
#